data_AF-A0A1J3JDU0-F1
#
_entry.id   AF-A0A1J3JDU0-F1
#
_cell.length_a   1.000
_cell.length_b   1.000
_cell.length_c   1.000
_cell.angle_alpha   90.00
_cell.angle_beta   90.00
_cell.angle_gamma   90.00
#
_symmetry.space_group_name_H-M   'P 1'
#
loop_
_entity.id
_entity.type
_entity.pdbx_description
1 polymer ?
#
loop_
_entity_poly.entity_id
_entity_poly.type
_entity_poly.pdbx_seq_one_letter_code
_entity_poly.pdbx_strand_id
1 'polypeptide(L)'
;QPREGDKMAMILCNTFFSSSPLLSPLTLTPTKPSRFPKKLIARAQFQSMENHDDLLRRKFMDFPYVSATRRQLMVDLVSMVEDHLQSLLQPCSLPPDVRNFKNPNGSAEASLHIRSGEKSSPIDFVIGSWIHCKIPTGASLNITTISTFLNSSTRAPNFTFEVIQSSPTSLVIILDLLPRKDLVLHPEYIKEFYQDTALESHRQSLLKVPGIKPYVSPSLFVRSGFSPAVSVLKLDVEEEERLEEIMRDHVSPAAKDVLMVWLERCAREEDEKRVMGEEEKRELERRDKSFRKKNVEDDLELKFPRMFGEEVSSRVVHAIKEAFGVL
;
A
#
# COMPACT_ATOMS: atom_id res chain seq x y z
N GLN A 1 -20.29 19.13 -25.43
CA GLN A 1 -19.16 18.29 -25.88
C GLN A 1 -18.10 18.34 -24.78
N PRO A 2 -17.84 17.27 -24.01
CA PRO A 2 -16.78 17.31 -23.02
C PRO A 2 -15.42 17.03 -23.69
N ARG A 3 -14.39 17.76 -23.24
CA ARG A 3 -13.02 17.74 -23.75
C ARG A 3 -12.37 16.39 -23.44
N GLU A 4 -11.47 15.98 -24.32
CA GLU A 4 -10.81 14.66 -24.38
C GLU A 4 -9.83 14.35 -23.22
N GLY A 5 -9.85 15.13 -22.14
CA GLY A 5 -8.92 15.05 -20.99
C GLY A 5 -9.39 14.23 -19.78
N ASP A 6 -10.64 13.77 -19.74
CA ASP A 6 -11.25 13.20 -18.52
C ASP A 6 -11.13 11.67 -18.36
N LYS A 7 -10.27 11.01 -19.15
CA LYS A 7 -10.12 9.54 -19.15
C LYS A 7 -8.82 9.06 -18.51
N MET A 8 -8.44 9.47 -17.30
CA MET A 8 -7.29 8.83 -16.63
C MET A 8 -7.18 9.13 -15.14
N ALA A 9 -7.41 8.10 -14.32
CA ALA A 9 -6.69 7.81 -13.09
C ALA A 9 -7.19 6.44 -12.62
N MET A 10 -6.36 5.39 -12.69
CA MET A 10 -6.81 4.01 -12.44
C MET A 10 -5.94 3.37 -11.37
N ILE A 11 -6.62 2.98 -10.28
CA ILE A 11 -6.17 2.23 -9.11
C ILE A 11 -5.11 1.21 -9.51
N LEU A 12 -3.90 1.40 -8.97
CA LEU A 12 -2.69 0.63 -9.30
C LEU A 12 -2.77 0.04 -10.71
N CYS A 13 -2.83 0.90 -11.73
CA CYS A 13 -2.54 0.63 -13.15
C CYS A 13 -3.56 -0.14 -14.04
N ASN A 14 -4.88 0.08 -13.95
CA ASN A 14 -5.79 -0.56 -14.93
C ASN A 14 -5.91 0.08 -16.34
N THR A 15 -5.07 1.02 -16.74
CA THR A 15 -4.94 1.40 -18.18
C THR A 15 -3.60 2.06 -18.43
N PHE A 16 -2.66 1.37 -19.08
CA PHE A 16 -1.75 1.92 -20.10
C PHE A 16 -1.06 0.74 -20.80
N PHE A 17 -0.92 0.83 -22.13
CA PHE A 17 -0.30 -0.13 -23.07
C PHE A 17 -1.20 -1.25 -23.62
N SER A 18 -1.80 -0.96 -24.78
CA SER A 18 -2.26 -1.93 -25.77
C SER A 18 -1.26 -1.98 -26.95
N SER A 19 -1.10 -3.18 -27.51
CA SER A 19 -0.49 -3.58 -28.80
C SER A 19 1.04 -3.80 -28.92
N SER A 20 1.36 -5.08 -29.18
CA SER A 20 2.55 -5.89 -29.58
C SER A 20 3.38 -5.39 -30.80
N PRO A 21 4.46 -6.07 -31.30
CA PRO A 21 4.95 -7.45 -31.01
C PRO A 21 6.48 -7.71 -30.83
N LEU A 22 6.75 -8.86 -30.18
CA LEU A 22 7.84 -9.87 -30.31
C LEU A 22 9.20 -9.48 -30.90
N LEU A 23 10.28 -9.87 -30.19
CA LEU A 23 11.45 -10.58 -30.75
C LEU A 23 12.23 -11.35 -29.66
N SER A 24 12.88 -12.43 -30.10
CA SER A 24 13.41 -13.61 -29.37
C SER A 24 14.88 -13.47 -28.83
N PRO A 25 15.41 -14.46 -28.08
CA PRO A 25 16.44 -14.28 -27.04
C PRO A 25 17.86 -14.72 -27.43
N LEU A 26 18.88 -14.29 -26.68
CA LEU A 26 20.24 -14.87 -26.73
C LEU A 26 20.91 -14.98 -25.34
N THR A 27 21.01 -16.24 -24.89
CA THR A 27 22.15 -16.99 -24.31
C THR A 27 23.09 -16.42 -23.22
N LEU A 28 23.07 -17.17 -22.10
CA LEU A 28 24.05 -17.39 -21.01
C LEU A 28 25.55 -17.38 -21.37
N THR A 29 26.39 -16.99 -20.40
CA THR A 29 27.51 -17.84 -19.89
C THR A 29 27.91 -17.50 -18.43
N PRO A 30 28.47 -18.46 -17.66
CA PRO A 30 28.71 -18.34 -16.21
C PRO A 30 30.20 -18.20 -15.83
N THR A 31 30.50 -17.55 -14.70
CA THR A 31 31.80 -17.69 -14.01
C THR A 31 31.64 -17.81 -12.49
N LYS A 32 32.43 -18.72 -11.91
CA LYS A 32 32.42 -19.22 -10.53
C LYS A 32 33.40 -18.44 -9.61
N PRO A 33 33.32 -18.63 -8.28
CA PRO A 33 33.76 -17.65 -7.28
C PRO A 33 35.18 -17.89 -6.74
N SER A 34 35.81 -16.84 -6.20
CA SER A 34 37.04 -16.95 -5.39
C SER A 34 36.74 -16.73 -3.91
N ARG A 35 37.43 -17.51 -3.06
CA ARG A 35 37.29 -17.59 -1.60
C ARG A 35 38.41 -16.81 -0.89
N PHE A 36 38.12 -16.51 0.39
CA PHE A 36 39.00 -16.23 1.56
C PHE A 36 39.13 -14.76 1.99
N PRO A 37 39.42 -14.49 3.28
CA PRO A 37 38.92 -15.14 4.50
C PRO A 37 38.31 -14.13 5.51
N LYS A 38 37.36 -14.61 6.32
CA LYS A 38 36.80 -13.90 7.48
C LYS A 38 37.78 -13.94 8.66
N LYS A 39 38.07 -12.79 9.27
CA LYS A 39 38.20 -12.63 10.73
C LYS A 39 38.39 -11.13 11.06
N LEU A 40 37.74 -10.70 12.15
CA LEU A 40 37.80 -9.37 12.79
C LEU A 40 36.79 -8.29 12.38
N ILE A 41 35.48 -8.57 12.36
CA ILE A 41 34.48 -7.50 12.55
C ILE A 41 33.25 -8.08 13.26
N ALA A 42 33.21 -8.07 14.60
CA ALA A 42 32.02 -8.48 15.35
C ALA A 42 31.47 -7.38 16.28
N ARG A 43 32.13 -6.22 16.35
CA ARG A 43 31.70 -5.11 17.22
C ARG A 43 31.37 -3.80 16.48
N ALA A 44 31.84 -3.64 15.24
CA ALA A 44 31.50 -2.49 14.38
C ALA A 44 30.30 -2.73 13.44
N GLN A 45 29.83 -3.98 13.31
CA GLN A 45 28.70 -4.33 12.43
C GLN A 45 27.34 -3.91 13.01
N PHE A 46 27.15 -3.97 14.33
CA PHE A 46 25.89 -3.57 14.97
C PHE A 46 25.59 -2.07 14.80
N GLN A 47 26.56 -1.18 15.06
CA GLN A 47 26.39 0.27 14.87
C GLN A 47 26.31 0.69 13.39
N SER A 48 26.92 -0.08 12.48
CA SER A 48 26.87 0.18 11.03
C SER A 48 25.53 -0.22 10.41
N MET A 49 24.94 -1.33 10.89
CA MET A 49 23.64 -1.81 10.40
C MET A 49 22.48 -0.94 10.88
N GLU A 50 22.47 -0.48 12.14
CA GLU A 50 21.46 0.46 12.64
C GLU A 50 21.46 1.78 11.85
N ASN A 51 22.64 2.35 11.58
CA ASN A 51 22.75 3.56 10.74
C ASN A 51 22.27 3.32 9.30
N HIS A 52 22.49 2.14 8.73
CA HIS A 52 22.04 1.84 7.37
C HIS A 52 20.53 1.63 7.28
N ASP A 53 19.93 0.96 8.28
CA ASP A 53 18.49 0.76 8.36
C ASP A 53 17.74 2.10 8.47
N ASP A 54 18.21 2.97 9.36
CA ASP A 54 17.71 4.33 9.53
C ASP A 54 17.79 5.15 8.25
N LEU A 55 18.91 5.05 7.52
CA LEU A 55 19.07 5.72 6.22
C LEU A 55 18.06 5.25 5.18
N LEU A 56 17.79 3.95 5.13
CA LEU A 56 16.81 3.38 4.19
C LEU A 56 15.38 3.75 4.58
N ARG A 57 15.07 3.78 5.88
CA ARG A 57 13.79 4.28 6.38
C ARG A 57 13.60 5.75 6.05
N ARG A 58 14.62 6.59 6.23
CA ARG A 58 14.57 8.02 5.85
C ARG A 58 14.26 8.20 4.36
N LYS A 59 14.91 7.42 3.49
CA LYS A 59 14.60 7.44 2.05
C LYS A 59 13.16 7.08 1.71
N PHE A 60 12.59 6.10 2.40
CA PHE A 60 11.17 5.80 2.25
C PHE A 60 10.30 7.00 2.69
N MET A 61 10.64 7.61 3.82
CA MET A 61 9.92 8.75 4.40
C MET A 61 10.11 10.09 3.63
N ASP A 62 10.99 10.14 2.63
CA ASP A 62 11.23 11.36 1.85
C ASP A 62 10.06 11.70 0.91
N PHE A 63 9.30 10.70 0.44
CA PHE A 63 8.21 10.83 -0.56
C PHE A 63 8.51 11.91 -1.63
N PRO A 64 9.52 11.72 -2.49
CA PRO A 64 10.21 12.81 -3.16
C PRO A 64 9.45 13.48 -4.32
N TYR A 65 8.44 12.82 -4.90
CA TYR A 65 7.76 13.27 -6.13
C TYR A 65 6.36 13.84 -5.91
N VAL A 66 5.98 14.05 -4.65
CA VAL A 66 4.63 14.49 -4.28
C VAL A 66 4.67 15.84 -3.57
N SER A 67 3.51 16.50 -3.49
CA SER A 67 3.37 17.77 -2.80
C SER A 67 3.74 17.69 -1.32
N ALA A 68 4.02 18.85 -0.73
CA ALA A 68 4.40 18.92 0.69
C ALA A 68 3.28 18.39 1.60
N THR A 69 2.01 18.70 1.30
CA THR A 69 0.86 18.22 2.08
C THR A 69 0.72 16.70 1.97
N ARG A 70 0.83 16.14 0.77
CA ARG A 70 0.76 14.68 0.57
C ARG A 70 1.90 13.96 1.28
N ARG A 71 3.14 14.47 1.18
CA ARG A 71 4.29 13.94 1.93
C ARG A 71 4.04 13.96 3.44
N GLN A 72 3.59 15.10 3.97
CA GLN A 72 3.34 15.24 5.41
C GLN A 72 2.29 14.24 5.88
N LEU A 73 1.19 14.09 5.14
CA LEU A 73 0.17 13.10 5.47
C LEU A 73 0.73 11.67 5.49
N MET A 74 1.50 11.26 4.47
CA MET A 74 2.06 9.92 4.44
C MET A 74 3.07 9.69 5.59
N VAL A 75 3.89 10.69 5.90
CA VAL A 75 4.80 10.65 7.06
C VAL A 75 4.01 10.48 8.35
N ASP A 76 2.98 11.29 8.55
CA ASP A 76 2.14 11.23 9.75
C ASP A 76 1.47 9.86 9.91
N LEU A 77 0.92 9.30 8.83
CA LEU A 77 0.27 7.98 8.85
C LEU A 77 1.26 6.86 9.17
N VAL A 78 2.43 6.85 8.54
CA VAL A 78 3.47 5.85 8.84
C VAL A 78 3.93 5.97 10.28
N SER A 79 4.24 7.19 10.74
CA SER A 79 4.65 7.43 12.12
C SER A 79 3.60 7.00 13.12
N MET A 80 2.33 7.34 12.93
CA MET A 80 1.26 6.89 13.83
C MET A 80 1.18 5.37 13.92
N VAL A 81 1.29 4.65 12.80
CA VAL A 81 1.30 3.17 12.81
C VAL A 81 2.51 2.64 13.58
N GLU A 82 3.71 3.15 13.30
CA GLU A 82 4.93 2.65 13.93
C GLU A 82 5.00 2.98 15.43
N ASP A 83 4.51 4.15 15.84
CA ASP A 83 4.51 4.61 17.23
C ASP A 83 3.49 3.82 18.06
N HIS A 84 2.28 3.58 17.53
CA HIS A 84 1.23 2.85 18.27
C HIS A 84 1.47 1.33 18.29
N LEU A 85 2.16 0.79 17.29
CA LEU A 85 2.42 -0.66 17.17
C LEU A 85 3.87 -1.04 17.49
N GLN A 86 4.62 -0.17 18.17
CA GLN A 86 6.06 -0.36 18.39
C GLN A 86 6.41 -1.74 19.00
N SER A 87 5.63 -2.21 19.97
CA SER A 87 5.83 -3.51 20.63
C SER A 87 5.30 -4.70 19.83
N LEU A 88 4.58 -4.45 18.74
CA LEU A 88 3.88 -5.44 17.93
C LEU A 88 4.55 -5.69 16.57
N LEU A 89 5.56 -4.88 16.21
CA LEU A 89 6.21 -4.89 14.90
C LEU A 89 7.71 -5.16 14.99
N GLN A 90 8.18 -6.12 14.20
CA GLN A 90 9.60 -6.36 13.97
C GLN A 90 10.24 -5.23 13.15
N PRO A 91 11.56 -5.05 13.20
CA PRO A 91 12.28 -4.20 12.26
C PRO A 91 12.04 -4.63 10.81
N CYS A 92 12.22 -3.71 9.87
CA CYS A 92 12.12 -4.03 8.44
C CYS A 92 13.22 -5.04 8.06
N SER A 93 12.86 -6.15 7.42
CA SER A 93 13.80 -7.21 7.01
C SER A 93 14.17 -7.15 5.52
N LEU A 94 13.55 -6.24 4.76
CA LEU A 94 13.78 -6.13 3.32
C LEU A 94 15.23 -5.73 3.00
N PRO A 95 15.86 -6.35 1.98
CA PRO A 95 17.19 -5.97 1.56
C PRO A 95 17.22 -4.58 0.91
N PRO A 96 18.37 -3.87 0.91
CA PRO A 96 18.46 -2.49 0.44
C PRO A 96 17.96 -2.26 -1.00
N ASP A 97 18.20 -3.24 -1.88
CA ASP A 97 17.85 -3.25 -3.31
C ASP A 97 16.38 -3.61 -3.59
N VAL A 98 15.60 -3.91 -2.55
CA VAL A 98 14.13 -4.02 -2.55
C VAL A 98 13.50 -2.83 -1.85
N ARG A 99 14.15 -2.24 -0.83
CA ARG A 99 13.65 -1.04 -0.16
C ARG A 99 13.66 0.19 -1.03
N ASN A 100 14.65 0.31 -1.92
CA ASN A 100 14.74 1.40 -2.88
C ASN A 100 15.21 0.84 -4.22
N PHE A 101 14.41 1.01 -5.26
CA PHE A 101 14.70 0.45 -6.57
C PHE A 101 14.22 1.37 -7.68
N LYS A 102 14.86 1.26 -8.83
CA LYS A 102 14.54 2.06 -10.01
C LYS A 102 14.78 1.26 -11.27
N ASN A 103 14.09 1.64 -12.33
CA ASN A 103 14.39 1.14 -13.66
C ASN A 103 15.79 1.64 -14.07
N PRO A 104 16.69 0.79 -14.60
CA PRO A 104 18.01 1.20 -15.08
C PRO A 104 18.00 2.38 -16.06
N ASN A 105 16.92 2.54 -16.84
CA ASN A 105 16.76 3.66 -17.79
C ASN A 105 16.26 4.97 -17.14
N GLY A 106 15.98 4.99 -15.83
CA GLY A 106 15.48 6.17 -15.11
C GLY A 106 14.02 6.56 -15.39
N SER A 107 13.22 5.65 -15.97
CA SER A 107 11.79 5.87 -16.25
C SER A 107 10.89 5.66 -15.03
N ALA A 108 11.30 4.84 -14.07
CA ALA A 108 10.53 4.59 -12.84
C ALA A 108 11.45 4.46 -11.62
N GLU A 109 10.94 4.86 -10.46
CA GLU A 109 11.61 4.81 -9.17
C GLU A 109 10.58 4.53 -8.07
N ALA A 110 10.96 3.73 -7.07
CA ALA A 110 10.06 3.36 -5.99
C ALA A 110 10.81 3.02 -4.70
N SER A 111 10.07 3.11 -3.60
CA SER A 111 10.51 2.62 -2.29
C SER A 111 9.43 1.75 -1.65
N LEU A 112 9.89 0.76 -0.88
CA LEU A 112 9.07 -0.20 -0.18
C LEU A 112 9.55 -0.34 1.26
N HIS A 113 8.62 -0.26 2.21
CA HIS A 113 8.86 -0.46 3.63
C HIS A 113 7.89 -1.51 4.15
N ILE A 114 8.40 -2.64 4.67
CA ILE A 114 7.58 -3.72 5.22
C ILE A 114 8.08 -4.06 6.61
N ARG A 115 7.16 -4.09 7.58
CA ARG A 115 7.44 -4.54 8.94
C ARG A 115 6.45 -5.63 9.31
N SER A 116 6.96 -6.83 9.56
CA SER A 116 6.14 -7.96 10.01
C SER A 116 5.73 -7.80 11.46
N GLY A 117 4.59 -8.37 11.83
CA GLY A 117 4.19 -8.46 13.23
C GLY A 117 5.07 -9.43 14.01
N GLU A 118 5.16 -9.23 15.32
CA GLU A 118 5.72 -10.23 16.24
C GLU A 118 4.88 -11.51 16.26
N LYS A 119 5.46 -12.64 16.71
CA LYS A 119 4.77 -13.95 16.66
C LYS A 119 3.42 -14.00 17.37
N SER A 120 3.27 -13.24 18.46
CA SER A 120 2.02 -13.13 19.23
C SER A 120 1.17 -11.92 18.82
N SER A 121 1.60 -11.16 17.81
CA SER A 121 0.89 -9.98 17.34
C SER A 121 -0.33 -10.39 16.51
N PRO A 122 -1.46 -9.66 16.58
CA PRO A 122 -2.54 -9.79 15.61
C PRO A 122 -2.16 -9.21 14.24
N ILE A 123 -1.09 -8.42 14.17
CA ILE A 123 -0.57 -7.86 12.92
C ILE A 123 0.16 -8.98 12.16
N ASP A 124 -0.16 -9.15 10.89
CA ASP A 124 0.63 -9.94 9.96
C ASP A 124 1.83 -9.11 9.46
N PHE A 125 1.55 -7.98 8.82
CA PHE A 125 2.55 -7.00 8.45
C PHE A 125 1.93 -5.62 8.15
N VAL A 126 2.76 -4.60 8.22
CA VAL A 126 2.51 -3.26 7.71
C VAL A 126 3.35 -3.06 6.45
N ILE A 127 2.75 -2.51 5.40
CA ILE A 127 3.41 -2.20 4.14
C ILE A 127 3.17 -0.73 3.78
N GLY A 128 4.26 0.01 3.55
CA GLY A 128 4.26 1.35 2.99
C GLY A 128 5.01 1.36 1.67
N SER A 129 4.55 2.15 0.70
CA SER A 129 5.23 2.30 -0.57
C SER A 129 5.04 3.68 -1.20
N TRP A 130 5.99 4.05 -2.04
CA TRP A 130 5.78 5.09 -3.04
C TRP A 130 6.35 4.67 -4.38
N ILE A 131 5.67 5.03 -5.47
CA ILE A 131 6.04 4.72 -6.85
C ILE A 131 5.95 5.98 -7.67
N HIS A 132 7.01 6.28 -8.40
CA HIS A 132 7.07 7.30 -9.44
C HIS A 132 7.37 6.63 -10.78
N CYS A 133 6.60 6.97 -11.82
CA CYS A 133 6.82 6.48 -13.16
C CYS A 133 6.56 7.58 -14.19
N LYS A 134 7.49 7.78 -15.13
CA LYS A 134 7.33 8.66 -16.28
C LYS A 134 6.53 7.93 -17.35
N ILE A 135 5.37 8.48 -17.68
CA ILE A 135 4.51 7.95 -18.73
C ILE A 135 5.03 8.49 -20.08
N PRO A 136 5.05 7.68 -21.16
CA PRO A 136 5.53 8.14 -22.48
C PRO A 136 4.83 9.38 -23.05
N THR A 137 3.64 9.71 -22.55
CA THR A 137 2.90 10.93 -22.90
C THR A 137 3.49 12.21 -22.28
N GLY A 138 4.53 12.10 -21.46
CA GLY A 138 5.15 13.22 -20.73
C GLY A 138 4.55 13.49 -19.35
N ALA A 139 3.45 12.80 -19.00
CA ALA A 139 2.89 12.82 -17.65
C ALA A 139 3.68 11.94 -16.68
N SER A 140 3.44 12.10 -15.38
CA SER A 140 3.96 11.22 -14.33
C SER A 140 2.84 10.51 -13.59
N LEU A 141 3.12 9.28 -13.18
CA LEU A 141 2.32 8.52 -12.23
C LEU A 141 3.01 8.56 -10.88
N ASN A 142 2.31 9.05 -9.85
CA ASN A 142 2.78 9.05 -8.47
C ASN A 142 1.77 8.32 -7.57
N ILE A 143 2.19 7.20 -6.99
CA ILE A 143 1.40 6.39 -6.05
C ILE A 143 2.08 6.45 -4.69
N THR A 144 1.29 6.61 -3.63
CA THR A 144 1.74 6.50 -2.24
C THR A 144 0.71 5.70 -1.47
N THR A 145 1.16 4.66 -0.79
CA THR A 145 0.27 3.71 -0.12
C THR A 145 0.78 3.39 1.27
N ILE A 146 -0.14 3.23 2.21
CA ILE A 146 0.09 2.54 3.47
C ILE A 146 -1.06 1.57 3.70
N SER A 147 -0.73 0.32 3.99
CA SER A 147 -1.72 -0.71 4.31
C SER A 147 -1.22 -1.54 5.49
N THR A 148 -2.16 -2.01 6.30
CA THR A 148 -1.88 -2.90 7.42
C THR A 148 -2.71 -4.17 7.26
N PHE A 149 -2.08 -5.31 7.43
CA PHE A 149 -2.71 -6.61 7.30
C PHE A 149 -2.68 -7.31 8.66
N LEU A 150 -3.85 -7.75 9.11
CA LEU A 150 -4.02 -8.58 10.30
C LEU A 150 -3.95 -10.06 9.91
N ASN A 151 -3.46 -10.89 10.82
CA ASN A 151 -3.40 -12.33 10.63
C ASN A 151 -4.69 -13.01 11.14
N SER A 152 -4.73 -14.34 11.10
CA SER A 152 -5.94 -15.12 11.41
C SER A 152 -6.23 -15.27 12.91
N SER A 153 -5.42 -14.68 13.81
CA SER A 153 -5.72 -14.61 15.25
C SER A 153 -6.87 -13.65 15.59
N THR A 154 -7.24 -12.77 14.64
CA THR A 154 -8.35 -11.84 14.77
C THR A 154 -9.18 -11.81 13.49
N ARG A 155 -10.47 -11.49 13.60
CA ARG A 155 -11.36 -11.22 12.46
C ARG A 155 -11.42 -9.76 12.04
N ALA A 156 -10.79 -8.85 12.81
CA ALA A 156 -10.93 -7.41 12.57
C ALA A 156 -10.47 -7.00 11.15
N PRO A 157 -11.02 -5.92 10.58
CA PRO A 157 -10.63 -5.43 9.26
C PRO A 157 -9.15 -5.04 9.12
N ASN A 158 -8.65 -5.06 7.88
CA ASN A 158 -7.36 -4.45 7.52
C ASN A 158 -7.53 -2.94 7.30
N PHE A 159 -6.46 -2.15 7.29
CA PHE A 159 -6.51 -0.73 6.92
C PHE A 159 -5.77 -0.49 5.59
N THR A 160 -6.28 0.44 4.78
CA THR A 160 -5.56 0.95 3.61
C THR A 160 -5.82 2.44 3.39
N PHE A 161 -4.75 3.15 3.04
CA PHE A 161 -4.80 4.49 2.48
C PHE A 161 -3.88 4.55 1.26
N GLU A 162 -4.44 4.95 0.12
CA GLU A 162 -3.72 5.08 -1.14
C GLU A 162 -4.09 6.39 -1.82
N VAL A 163 -3.08 7.09 -2.33
CA VAL A 163 -3.24 8.27 -3.19
C VAL A 163 -2.56 8.00 -4.52
N ILE A 164 -3.27 8.28 -5.61
CA ILE A 164 -2.83 8.01 -6.98
C ILE A 164 -2.98 9.28 -7.79
N GLN A 165 -1.89 9.70 -8.42
CA GLN A 165 -1.87 10.89 -9.24
C GLN A 165 -1.33 10.54 -10.62
N SER A 166 -2.12 10.80 -11.66
CA SER A 166 -1.69 10.69 -13.06
C SER A 166 -1.72 12.02 -13.81
N SER A 167 -2.17 13.10 -13.15
CA SER A 167 -2.08 14.47 -13.65
C SER A 167 -1.87 15.45 -12.48
N PRO A 168 -1.34 16.66 -12.70
CA PRO A 168 -1.11 17.64 -11.63
C PRO A 168 -2.36 18.02 -10.85
N THR A 169 -3.52 18.04 -11.51
CA THR A 169 -4.80 18.56 -10.98
C THR A 169 -5.81 17.49 -10.59
N SER A 170 -5.49 16.20 -10.78
CA SER A 170 -6.40 15.09 -10.43
C SER A 170 -5.71 14.05 -9.55
N LEU A 171 -6.37 13.72 -8.45
CA LEU A 171 -6.00 12.62 -7.56
C LEU A 171 -7.13 11.60 -7.45
N VAL A 172 -6.77 10.35 -7.25
CA VAL A 172 -7.66 9.32 -6.72
C VAL A 172 -7.21 8.98 -5.32
N ILE A 173 -8.16 8.90 -4.40
CA ILE A 173 -7.96 8.55 -3.00
C ILE A 173 -8.76 7.28 -2.72
N ILE A 174 -8.10 6.34 -2.05
CA ILE A 174 -8.74 5.16 -1.47
C ILE A 174 -8.43 5.19 0.02
N LEU A 175 -9.47 5.22 0.84
CA LEU A 175 -9.37 5.13 2.29
C LEU A 175 -10.41 4.13 2.79
N ASP A 176 -9.97 3.06 3.44
CA ASP A 176 -10.87 1.98 3.86
C ASP A 176 -10.36 1.18 5.06
N LEU A 177 -11.33 0.55 5.74
CA LEU A 177 -11.10 -0.63 6.57
C LEU A 177 -11.59 -1.88 5.83
N LEU A 178 -10.69 -2.58 5.14
CA LEU A 178 -11.03 -3.70 4.25
C LEU A 178 -11.62 -4.87 5.04
N PRO A 179 -12.85 -5.34 4.71
CA PRO A 179 -13.48 -6.44 5.41
C PRO A 179 -12.72 -7.75 5.18
N ARG A 180 -12.69 -8.59 6.21
CA ARG A 180 -12.09 -9.94 6.15
C ARG A 180 -13.11 -11.07 6.22
N LYS A 181 -14.39 -10.77 6.43
CA LYS A 181 -15.50 -11.73 6.33
C LYS A 181 -16.46 -11.37 5.20
N ASP A 182 -17.27 -12.32 4.78
CA ASP A 182 -18.39 -12.05 3.89
C ASP A 182 -19.45 -11.23 4.64
N LEU A 183 -19.76 -10.04 4.14
CA LEU A 183 -20.63 -9.10 4.83
C LEU A 183 -22.10 -9.50 4.80
N VAL A 184 -22.53 -10.24 3.76
CA VAL A 184 -23.93 -10.71 3.66
C VAL A 184 -24.16 -11.87 4.63
N LEU A 185 -23.18 -12.77 4.77
CA LEU A 185 -23.24 -13.88 5.71
C LEU A 185 -23.07 -13.44 7.18
N HIS A 186 -22.39 -12.32 7.43
CA HIS A 186 -22.05 -11.83 8.76
C HIS A 186 -22.56 -10.40 9.03
N PRO A 187 -23.88 -10.18 9.17
CA PRO A 187 -24.44 -8.86 9.45
C PRO A 187 -23.95 -8.27 10.78
N GLU A 188 -23.61 -9.10 11.77
CA GLU A 188 -23.00 -8.69 13.04
C GLU A 188 -21.62 -8.05 12.84
N TYR A 189 -20.87 -8.52 11.84
CA TYR A 189 -19.57 -7.95 11.46
C TYR A 189 -19.72 -6.56 10.85
N ILE A 190 -20.75 -6.37 9.99
CA ILE A 190 -21.10 -5.06 9.45
C ILE A 190 -21.39 -4.09 10.61
N LYS A 191 -22.21 -4.53 11.56
CA LYS A 191 -22.62 -3.69 12.68
C LYS A 191 -21.41 -3.25 13.51
N GLU A 192 -20.59 -4.19 13.96
CA GLU A 192 -19.46 -3.95 14.87
C GLU A 192 -18.39 -3.02 14.27
N PHE A 193 -17.97 -3.28 13.03
CA PHE A 193 -16.82 -2.56 12.45
C PHE A 193 -17.22 -1.35 11.59
N TYR A 194 -18.46 -1.26 11.11
CA TYR A 194 -18.86 -0.23 10.14
C TYR A 194 -20.05 0.62 10.56
N GLN A 195 -21.08 0.05 11.21
CA GLN A 195 -22.26 0.84 11.64
C GLN A 195 -22.04 1.49 13.00
N ASP A 196 -21.39 0.78 13.94
CA ASP A 196 -21.08 1.28 15.28
C ASP A 196 -19.80 2.15 15.30
N THR A 197 -19.27 2.50 14.13
CA THR A 197 -18.10 3.38 13.92
C THR A 197 -18.49 4.62 13.11
N ALA A 198 -17.60 5.60 13.03
CA ALA A 198 -17.82 6.83 12.27
C ALA A 198 -17.37 6.75 10.79
N LEU A 199 -17.02 5.57 10.28
CA LEU A 199 -16.35 5.40 8.97
C LEU A 199 -17.15 6.03 7.81
N GLU A 200 -18.45 5.77 7.76
CA GLU A 200 -19.33 6.31 6.71
C GLU A 200 -19.44 7.85 6.77
N SER A 201 -19.31 8.45 7.95
CA SER A 201 -19.38 9.90 8.12
C SER A 201 -18.21 10.63 7.44
N HIS A 202 -17.01 10.04 7.45
CA HIS A 202 -15.85 10.60 6.76
C HIS A 202 -16.07 10.63 5.24
N ARG A 203 -16.58 9.53 4.67
CA ARG A 203 -16.93 9.46 3.25
C ARG A 203 -17.96 10.51 2.86
N GLN A 204 -19.04 10.64 3.65
CA GLN A 204 -20.09 11.62 3.41
C GLN A 204 -19.60 13.06 3.55
N SER A 205 -18.71 13.33 4.52
CA SER A 205 -18.11 14.64 4.72
C SER A 205 -17.23 15.04 3.53
N LEU A 206 -16.34 14.14 3.10
CA LEU A 206 -15.47 14.37 1.94
C LEU A 206 -16.28 14.61 0.66
N LEU A 207 -17.37 13.87 0.43
CA LEU A 207 -18.22 14.06 -0.74
C LEU A 207 -18.99 15.39 -0.76
N LYS A 208 -19.06 16.12 0.36
CA LYS A 208 -19.63 17.48 0.40
C LYS A 208 -18.63 18.55 0.00
N VAL A 209 -17.33 18.23 -0.03
CA VAL A 209 -16.27 19.18 -0.39
C VAL A 209 -16.30 19.44 -1.90
N PRO A 210 -16.45 20.69 -2.36
CA PRO A 210 -16.45 21.00 -3.78
C PRO A 210 -15.13 20.60 -4.45
N GLY A 211 -15.21 19.79 -5.51
CA GLY A 211 -14.04 19.22 -6.22
C GLY A 211 -13.79 17.75 -5.92
N ILE A 212 -14.44 17.20 -4.88
CA ILE A 212 -14.45 15.76 -4.60
C ILE A 212 -15.67 15.11 -5.28
N LYS A 213 -15.43 13.99 -5.96
CA LYS A 213 -16.47 13.17 -6.59
C LYS A 213 -16.22 11.69 -6.28
N PRO A 214 -17.24 10.82 -6.33
CA PRO A 214 -17.01 9.38 -6.28
C PRO A 214 -16.09 8.95 -7.43
N TYR A 215 -15.13 8.07 -7.12
CA TYR A 215 -14.35 7.36 -8.13
C TYR A 215 -14.82 5.91 -8.20
N VAL A 216 -15.05 5.41 -9.42
CA VAL A 216 -15.47 4.02 -9.64
C VAL A 216 -14.29 3.24 -10.20
N SER A 217 -13.77 2.29 -9.42
CA SER A 217 -12.69 1.43 -9.88
C SER A 217 -13.12 0.64 -11.14
N PRO A 218 -12.25 0.53 -12.15
CA PRO A 218 -12.49 -0.35 -13.30
C PRO A 218 -12.53 -1.82 -12.88
N SER A 219 -11.72 -2.19 -11.88
CA SER A 219 -11.59 -3.56 -11.41
C SER A 219 -12.80 -3.88 -10.54
N LEU A 220 -13.61 -4.84 -10.99
CA LEU A 220 -14.70 -5.39 -10.19
C LEU A 220 -14.16 -6.08 -8.93
N PHE A 221 -12.99 -6.71 -9.02
CA PHE A 221 -12.33 -7.34 -7.89
C PHE A 221 -12.00 -6.31 -6.80
N VAL A 222 -11.38 -5.18 -7.18
CA VAL A 222 -11.11 -4.07 -6.26
C VAL A 222 -12.41 -3.55 -5.63
N ARG A 223 -13.46 -3.33 -6.43
CA ARG A 223 -14.78 -2.89 -5.91
C ARG A 223 -15.35 -3.86 -4.89
N SER A 224 -15.23 -5.17 -5.14
CA SER A 224 -15.75 -6.21 -4.24
C SER A 224 -14.92 -6.39 -2.96
N GLY A 225 -13.65 -5.95 -2.98
CA GLY A 225 -12.75 -6.03 -1.84
C GLY A 225 -13.00 -4.93 -0.81
N PHE A 226 -13.61 -3.82 -1.22
CA PHE A 226 -13.87 -2.67 -0.36
C PHE A 226 -15.04 -2.89 0.60
N SER A 227 -14.99 -2.18 1.73
CA SER A 227 -16.11 -2.10 2.65
C SER A 227 -17.26 -1.24 2.08
N PRO A 228 -18.48 -1.34 2.64
CA PRO A 228 -19.58 -0.46 2.29
C PRO A 228 -19.33 1.02 2.66
N ALA A 229 -18.38 1.30 3.57
CA ALA A 229 -18.05 2.63 4.06
C ALA A 229 -16.81 3.25 3.37
N VAL A 230 -16.27 2.57 2.35
CA VAL A 230 -15.05 2.96 1.63
C VAL A 230 -15.11 4.38 1.06
N SER A 231 -14.07 5.18 1.30
CA SER A 231 -13.88 6.45 0.60
C SER A 231 -13.04 6.24 -0.66
N VAL A 232 -13.71 5.93 -1.77
CA VAL A 232 -13.10 5.87 -3.11
C VAL A 232 -13.47 7.14 -3.89
N LEU A 233 -12.53 8.09 -3.95
CA LEU A 233 -12.81 9.47 -4.33
C LEU A 233 -11.87 9.93 -5.45
N LYS A 234 -12.40 10.75 -6.37
CA LYS A 234 -11.62 11.54 -7.33
C LYS A 234 -11.64 12.99 -6.85
N LEU A 235 -10.46 13.57 -6.66
CA LEU A 235 -10.29 15.01 -6.50
C LEU A 235 -9.91 15.55 -7.88
N ASP A 236 -10.69 16.51 -8.36
CA ASP A 236 -10.51 17.11 -9.68
C ASP A 236 -10.76 18.61 -9.54
N VAL A 237 -9.67 19.38 -9.51
CA VAL A 237 -9.69 20.82 -9.25
C VAL A 237 -8.90 21.57 -10.32
N GLU A 238 -9.25 22.83 -10.57
CA GLU A 238 -8.56 23.61 -11.60
C GLU A 238 -7.18 24.12 -11.13
N GLU A 239 -7.00 24.29 -9.82
CA GLU A 239 -5.84 24.92 -9.20
C GLU A 239 -5.16 23.97 -8.20
N GLU A 240 -3.83 23.89 -8.27
CA GLU A 240 -3.03 23.04 -7.38
C GLU A 240 -3.12 23.49 -5.91
N GLU A 241 -3.23 24.79 -5.64
CA GLU A 241 -3.38 25.30 -4.27
C GLU A 241 -4.67 24.80 -3.60
N ARG A 242 -5.75 24.69 -4.37
CA ARG A 242 -7.02 24.13 -3.88
C ARG A 242 -6.92 22.63 -3.63
N LEU A 243 -6.12 21.91 -4.42
CA LEU A 243 -5.84 20.49 -4.18
C LEU A 243 -5.14 20.32 -2.82
N GLU A 244 -4.13 21.15 -2.55
CA GLU A 244 -3.39 21.15 -1.30
C GLU A 244 -4.28 21.52 -0.10
N GLU A 245 -5.18 22.50 -0.26
CA GLU A 245 -6.18 22.84 0.77
C GLU A 245 -7.08 21.66 1.10
N ILE A 246 -7.67 21.02 0.08
CA ILE A 246 -8.54 19.85 0.29
C ILE A 246 -7.77 18.70 0.95
N MET A 247 -6.53 18.45 0.50
CA MET A 247 -5.68 17.41 1.07
C MET A 247 -5.37 17.70 2.55
N ARG A 248 -5.06 18.94 2.90
CA ARG A 248 -4.68 19.34 4.27
C ARG A 248 -5.87 19.40 5.22
N ASP A 249 -6.96 20.03 4.79
CA ASP A 249 -8.04 20.45 5.69
C ASP A 249 -9.19 19.42 5.72
N HIS A 250 -9.25 18.49 4.76
CA HIS A 250 -10.30 17.48 4.68
C HIS A 250 -9.79 16.04 4.61
N VAL A 251 -8.90 15.72 3.67
CA VAL A 251 -8.40 14.35 3.50
C VAL A 251 -7.53 13.93 4.68
N SER A 252 -6.60 14.79 5.09
CA SER A 252 -5.65 14.47 6.15
C SER A 252 -6.35 14.15 7.48
N PRO A 253 -7.30 14.96 8.00
CA PRO A 253 -8.05 14.60 9.19
C PRO A 253 -8.82 13.28 9.03
N ALA A 254 -9.52 13.09 7.91
CA ALA A 254 -10.29 11.87 7.67
C ALA A 254 -9.41 10.60 7.65
N ALA A 255 -8.25 10.65 6.99
CA ALA A 255 -7.32 9.52 6.95
C ALA A 255 -6.75 9.19 8.32
N LYS A 256 -6.41 10.23 9.12
CA LYS A 256 -5.93 10.06 10.49
C LYS A 256 -7.01 9.48 11.40
N ASP A 257 -8.24 9.99 11.33
CA ASP A 257 -9.36 9.50 12.14
C ASP A 257 -9.71 8.04 11.82
N VAL A 258 -9.78 7.67 10.54
CA VAL A 258 -10.01 6.28 10.11
C VAL A 258 -8.89 5.35 10.58
N LEU A 259 -7.63 5.81 10.50
CA LEU A 259 -6.50 5.04 11.03
C LEU A 259 -6.59 4.89 12.56
N MET A 260 -6.98 5.94 13.29
CA MET A 260 -7.18 5.86 14.74
C MET A 260 -8.27 4.84 15.10
N VAL A 261 -9.38 4.81 14.36
CA VAL A 261 -10.41 3.76 14.54
C VAL A 261 -9.81 2.37 14.35
N TRP A 262 -8.96 2.18 13.34
CA TRP A 262 -8.29 0.89 13.13
C TRP A 262 -7.31 0.55 14.27
N LEU A 263 -6.48 1.49 14.69
CA LEU A 263 -5.52 1.29 15.79
C LEU A 263 -6.23 0.95 17.09
N GLU A 264 -7.32 1.63 17.43
CA GLU A 264 -8.02 1.44 18.69
C GLU A 264 -8.95 0.23 18.69
N ARG A 265 -9.65 -0.05 17.58
CA ARG A 265 -10.69 -1.08 17.53
C ARG A 265 -10.32 -2.36 16.79
N CYS A 266 -9.29 -2.33 15.95
CA CYS A 266 -8.93 -3.47 15.10
C CYS A 266 -7.57 -4.07 15.45
N ALA A 267 -6.57 -3.21 15.67
CA ALA A 267 -5.19 -3.63 15.92
C ALA A 267 -4.92 -4.08 17.38
N ARG A 268 -5.75 -3.65 18.34
CA ARG A 268 -5.58 -3.96 19.77
C ARG A 268 -6.39 -5.17 20.18
N GLU A 269 -5.72 -6.13 20.83
CA GLU A 269 -6.35 -7.24 21.56
C GLU A 269 -6.83 -6.73 22.93
N GLU A 270 -7.93 -5.98 23.00
CA GLU A 270 -8.51 -5.64 24.32
C GLU A 270 -9.27 -6.83 24.94
N ASP A 271 -9.64 -7.83 24.13
CA ASP A 271 -10.31 -9.05 24.58
C ASP A 271 -9.44 -10.29 24.34
N GLU A 272 -8.49 -10.57 25.25
CA GLU A 272 -7.76 -11.85 25.38
C GLU A 272 -8.68 -13.10 25.44
N LYS A 273 -10.01 -12.92 25.44
CA LYS A 273 -11.04 -13.95 25.64
C LYS A 273 -11.74 -14.41 24.37
N ARG A 274 -11.62 -13.72 23.22
CA ARG A 274 -12.22 -14.18 21.96
C ARG A 274 -11.25 -15.06 21.19
N VAL A 275 -11.03 -16.27 21.69
CA VAL A 275 -10.29 -17.30 20.93
C VAL A 275 -11.06 -17.57 19.63
N MET A 276 -10.43 -17.25 18.51
CA MET A 276 -10.96 -17.52 17.17
C MET A 276 -11.20 -19.02 16.99
N GLY A 277 -12.41 -19.39 16.53
CA GLY A 277 -12.70 -20.79 16.22
C GLY A 277 -11.87 -21.29 15.03
N GLU A 278 -11.47 -22.56 15.05
CA GLU A 278 -10.62 -23.16 14.00
C GLU A 278 -11.22 -23.06 12.59
N GLU A 279 -12.54 -23.16 12.46
CA GLU A 279 -13.24 -22.99 11.18
C GLU A 279 -13.19 -21.53 10.70
N GLU A 280 -13.47 -20.58 11.59
CA GLU A 280 -13.42 -19.15 11.29
C GLU A 280 -12.00 -18.71 10.90
N LYS A 281 -10.99 -19.20 11.62
CA LYS A 281 -9.58 -18.98 11.31
C LYS A 281 -9.22 -19.47 9.91
N ARG A 282 -9.63 -20.70 9.57
CA ARG A 282 -9.38 -21.29 8.24
C ARG A 282 -10.10 -20.52 7.12
N GLU A 283 -11.31 -20.04 7.38
CA GLU A 283 -12.04 -19.22 6.41
C GLU A 283 -11.34 -17.89 6.14
N LEU A 284 -10.91 -17.20 7.21
CA LEU A 284 -10.13 -15.96 7.12
C LEU A 284 -8.85 -16.17 6.31
N GLU A 285 -8.06 -17.20 6.64
CA GLU A 285 -6.82 -17.53 5.92
C GLU A 285 -7.08 -17.78 4.43
N ARG A 286 -8.14 -18.54 4.10
CA ARG A 286 -8.52 -18.82 2.72
C ARG A 286 -8.86 -17.53 1.97
N ARG A 287 -9.68 -16.66 2.57
CA ARG A 287 -10.10 -15.40 1.94
C ARG A 287 -8.93 -14.43 1.80
N ASP A 288 -8.12 -14.26 2.84
CA ASP A 288 -6.95 -13.38 2.84
C ASP A 288 -5.94 -13.83 1.79
N LYS A 289 -5.63 -15.13 1.71
CA LYS A 289 -4.72 -15.68 0.71
C LYS A 289 -5.24 -15.45 -0.71
N SER A 290 -6.54 -15.66 -0.93
CA SER A 290 -7.19 -15.38 -2.22
C SER A 290 -7.10 -13.90 -2.58
N PHE A 291 -7.35 -13.01 -1.63
CA PHE A 291 -7.30 -11.57 -1.83
C PHE A 291 -5.87 -11.11 -2.17
N ARG A 292 -4.90 -11.52 -1.36
CA ARG A 292 -3.47 -11.21 -1.53
C ARG A 292 -2.94 -11.69 -2.87
N LYS A 293 -3.19 -12.96 -3.21
CA LYS A 293 -2.75 -13.55 -4.48
C LYS A 293 -3.31 -12.78 -5.67
N LYS A 294 -4.60 -12.47 -5.65
CA LYS A 294 -5.25 -11.76 -6.76
C LYS A 294 -4.74 -10.33 -6.93
N ASN A 295 -4.48 -9.61 -5.83
CA ASN A 295 -3.84 -8.29 -5.91
C ASN A 295 -2.41 -8.36 -6.48
N VAL A 296 -1.61 -9.36 -6.09
CA VAL A 296 -0.26 -9.54 -6.64
C VAL A 296 -0.31 -9.79 -8.15
N GLU A 297 -1.21 -10.68 -8.61
CA GLU A 297 -1.39 -10.98 -10.03
C GLU A 297 -1.84 -9.74 -10.81
N ASP A 298 -2.90 -9.06 -10.36
CA ASP A 298 -3.52 -7.97 -11.11
C ASP A 298 -2.66 -6.70 -11.07
N ASP A 299 -1.99 -6.39 -9.96
CA ASP A 299 -1.33 -5.10 -9.75
C ASP A 299 0.19 -5.14 -9.82
N LEU A 300 0.81 -6.27 -9.52
CA LEU A 300 2.28 -6.36 -9.50
C LEU A 300 2.79 -7.09 -10.73
N GLU A 301 2.36 -8.33 -10.97
CA GLU A 301 2.91 -9.18 -12.04
C GLU A 301 2.68 -8.60 -13.44
N LEU A 302 1.54 -7.94 -13.68
CA LEU A 302 1.23 -7.34 -14.97
C LEU A 302 1.98 -6.01 -15.22
N LYS A 303 2.39 -5.30 -14.17
CA LYS A 303 2.79 -3.88 -14.25
C LYS A 303 4.24 -3.63 -13.87
N PHE A 304 4.75 -4.33 -12.85
CA PHE A 304 6.12 -4.13 -12.40
C PHE A 304 7.16 -4.44 -13.48
N PRO A 305 7.02 -5.49 -14.32
CA PRO A 305 7.97 -5.72 -15.41
C PRO A 305 7.99 -4.56 -16.41
N ARG A 306 6.83 -3.96 -16.69
CA ARG A 306 6.71 -2.81 -17.60
C ARG A 306 7.35 -1.54 -17.02
N MET A 307 7.22 -1.33 -15.70
CA MET A 307 7.75 -0.15 -15.03
C MET A 307 9.24 -0.26 -14.72
N PHE A 308 9.70 -1.42 -14.24
CA PHE A 308 11.03 -1.59 -13.65
C PHE A 308 11.94 -2.55 -14.41
N GLY A 309 11.43 -3.26 -15.43
CA GLY A 309 12.13 -4.34 -16.11
C GLY A 309 12.07 -5.67 -15.33
N GLU A 310 12.28 -6.77 -16.04
CA GLU A 310 12.11 -8.13 -15.51
C GLU A 310 12.98 -8.44 -14.28
N GLU A 311 14.25 -8.00 -14.30
CA GLU A 311 15.20 -8.30 -13.22
C GLU A 311 14.77 -7.66 -11.89
N VAL A 312 14.51 -6.34 -11.91
CA VAL A 312 14.09 -5.58 -10.73
C VAL A 312 12.70 -6.06 -10.28
N SER A 313 11.78 -6.23 -11.23
CA SER A 313 10.42 -6.72 -10.96
C SER A 313 10.45 -8.07 -10.26
N SER A 314 11.18 -9.05 -10.80
CA SER A 314 11.24 -10.41 -10.23
C SER A 314 11.69 -10.40 -8.78
N ARG A 315 12.73 -9.61 -8.45
CA ARG A 315 13.24 -9.50 -7.08
C ARG A 315 12.24 -8.85 -6.13
N VAL A 316 11.64 -7.73 -6.53
CA VAL A 316 10.71 -6.97 -5.67
C VAL A 316 9.39 -7.72 -5.50
N VAL A 317 8.82 -8.28 -6.57
CA VAL A 317 7.58 -9.06 -6.51
C VAL A 317 7.76 -10.31 -5.66
N HIS A 318 8.93 -10.97 -5.71
CA HIS A 318 9.24 -12.09 -4.84
C HIS A 318 9.18 -11.69 -3.35
N ALA A 319 9.82 -10.58 -2.97
CA ALA A 319 9.80 -10.10 -1.58
C ALA A 319 8.39 -9.72 -1.11
N ILE A 320 7.57 -9.12 -1.99
CA ILE A 320 6.16 -8.81 -1.67
C ILE A 320 5.35 -10.11 -1.50
N LYS A 321 5.54 -11.10 -2.38
CA LYS A 321 4.87 -12.41 -2.26
C LYS A 321 5.23 -13.15 -0.97
N GLU A 322 6.49 -13.07 -0.56
CA GLU A 322 6.98 -13.62 0.70
C GLU A 322 6.25 -12.97 1.89
N ALA A 323 6.24 -11.63 1.96
CA ALA A 323 5.51 -10.90 3.00
C ALA A 323 4.00 -11.22 2.99
N PHE A 324 3.40 -11.41 1.81
CA PHE A 324 1.98 -11.71 1.68
C PHE A 324 1.63 -13.17 1.98
N GLY A 325 2.62 -14.07 2.11
CA GLY A 325 2.39 -15.51 2.30
C GLY A 325 1.80 -16.22 1.07
N VAL A 326 2.10 -15.70 -0.12
CA VAL A 326 1.57 -16.19 -1.42
C VAL A 326 2.66 -16.59 -2.41
N LEU A 327 3.89 -16.79 -1.91
CA LEU A 327 5.02 -17.27 -2.71
C LEU A 327 4.81 -18.69 -3.24
#